data_AF-A0A0F0HIR8-F1
#
_entry.id   AF-A0A0F0HIR8-F1
#
_cell.length_a   1.000
_cell.length_b   1.000
_cell.length_c   1.000
_cell.angle_alpha   90.00
_cell.angle_beta   90.00
_cell.angle_gamma   90.00
#
_symmetry.space_group_name_H-M   'P 1'
#
loop_
_entity.id
_entity.type
_entity.pdbx_description
1 polymer ?
#
loop_
_entity_poly.entity_id
_entity_poly.type
_entity_poly.pdbx_seq_one_letter_code
_entity_poly.pdbx_strand_id
1 'polypeptide(L)'
;MTQLSLLFVVLLASVVTMPLERRTGVPLPVLMTVSGLVMARVPPIPSVKVAPKLILPLVLPPRIFAVASRASRRDLKANIRSVLLVAVARLVVTTTVVGGVLHWVVPALPVAAAVALGALVSPPDP
;
A
#
# COMPACT_ATOMS: atom_id res chain seq x y z
N MET A 1 -18.90 -21.02 2.18
CA MET A 1 -18.40 -21.04 3.58
C MET A 1 -16.91 -20.73 3.68
N THR A 2 -16.07 -21.20 2.76
CA THR A 2 -14.60 -20.96 2.71
C THR A 2 -14.18 -19.48 2.56
N GLN A 3 -14.91 -18.65 1.83
CA GLN A 3 -14.62 -17.21 1.75
C GLN A 3 -14.86 -16.49 3.09
N LEU A 4 -15.90 -16.88 3.82
CA LEU A 4 -16.22 -16.28 5.12
C LEU A 4 -15.14 -16.64 6.14
N SER A 5 -14.70 -17.91 6.18
CA SER A 5 -13.61 -18.33 7.06
C SER A 5 -12.31 -17.59 6.75
N LEU A 6 -12.02 -17.27 5.49
CA LEU A 6 -10.82 -16.51 5.12
C LEU A 6 -10.91 -15.04 5.55
N LEU A 7 -12.09 -14.42 5.42
CA LEU A 7 -12.35 -13.08 5.94
C LEU A 7 -12.16 -13.03 7.46
N PHE A 8 -12.67 -14.03 8.17
CA PHE A 8 -12.45 -14.18 9.61
C PHE A 8 -10.98 -14.38 9.96
N VAL A 9 -10.23 -15.14 9.16
CA VAL A 9 -8.80 -15.35 9.38
C VAL A 9 -8.00 -14.06 9.12
N VAL A 10 -8.34 -13.27 8.11
CA VAL A 10 -7.73 -11.95 7.87
C VAL A 10 -8.05 -10.98 9.02
N LEU A 11 -9.29 -10.97 9.50
CA LEU A 11 -9.70 -10.18 10.66
C LEU A 11 -8.95 -10.62 11.92
N LEU A 12 -8.85 -11.93 12.16
CA LEU A 12 -8.11 -12.49 13.29
C LEU A 12 -6.62 -12.15 13.21
N ALA A 13 -6.01 -12.27 12.03
CA ALA A 13 -4.63 -11.88 11.79
C ALA A 13 -4.43 -10.40 12.12
N SER A 14 -5.37 -9.53 11.71
CA SER A 14 -5.36 -8.10 12.05
C SER A 14 -5.34 -7.87 13.55
N VAL A 15 -6.24 -8.52 14.29
CA VAL A 15 -6.35 -8.40 15.75
C VAL A 15 -5.10 -8.93 16.45
N VAL A 16 -4.52 -10.04 15.97
CA VAL A 16 -3.31 -10.64 16.56
C VAL A 16 -2.06 -9.81 16.27
N THR A 17 -1.98 -9.15 15.11
CA THR A 17 -0.83 -8.31 14.76
C THR A 17 -0.77 -7.00 15.54
N MET A 18 -1.91 -6.47 16.03
CA MET A 18 -1.95 -5.22 16.82
C MET A 18 -1.13 -5.26 18.13
N PRO A 19 -1.26 -6.25 19.02
CA PRO A 19 -0.41 -6.34 20.21
C PRO A 19 1.04 -6.65 19.87
N LEU A 20 1.28 -7.30 18.72
CA LEU A 20 2.63 -7.59 18.23
C LEU A 20 3.35 -6.32 17.78
N GLU A 21 2.67 -5.45 17.02
CA GLU A 21 3.16 -4.12 16.65
C GLU A 21 3.60 -3.32 17.89
N ARG A 22 2.75 -3.30 18.93
CA ARG A 22 3.08 -2.58 20.18
C ARG A 22 4.29 -3.15 20.92
N ARG A 23 4.57 -4.45 20.76
CA ARG A 23 5.71 -5.12 21.42
C ARG A 23 7.00 -5.04 20.62
N THR A 24 6.95 -5.12 19.30
CA THR A 24 8.13 -5.18 18.44
C THR A 24 8.50 -3.82 17.82
N GLY A 25 7.58 -2.85 17.83
CA GLY A 25 7.75 -1.57 17.14
C GLY A 25 7.69 -1.66 15.61
N VAL A 26 7.40 -2.85 15.06
CA VAL A 26 7.30 -3.06 13.61
C VAL A 26 5.91 -2.60 13.13
N PRO A 27 5.82 -1.78 12.06
CA PRO A 27 4.54 -1.30 11.53
C PRO A 27 3.59 -2.45 11.18
N LEU A 28 2.30 -2.29 11.53
CA LEU A 28 1.25 -3.27 11.23
C LEU A 28 1.25 -3.76 9.76
N PRO A 29 1.42 -2.92 8.71
CA PRO A 29 1.41 -3.38 7.33
C PRO A 29 2.50 -4.41 7.01
N VAL A 30 3.67 -4.28 7.64
CA VAL A 30 4.79 -5.22 7.47
C VAL A 30 4.45 -6.55 8.14
N LEU A 31 3.93 -6.51 9.37
CA LEU A 31 3.51 -7.72 10.10
C LEU A 31 2.38 -8.46 9.36
N MET A 32 1.42 -7.74 8.80
CA MET A 32 0.35 -8.31 7.98
C MET A 32 0.88 -8.95 6.68
N THR A 33 1.84 -8.30 6.02
CA THR A 33 2.43 -8.83 4.79
C THR A 33 3.20 -10.11 5.06
N VAL A 34 3.99 -10.13 6.13
CA VAL A 34 4.76 -11.31 6.55
C VAL A 34 3.82 -12.44 6.99
N SER A 35 2.78 -12.14 7.78
CA SER A 35 1.81 -13.16 8.21
C SER A 35 1.03 -13.74 7.03
N GLY A 36 0.63 -12.91 6.07
CA GLY A 36 0.03 -13.35 4.81
C GLY A 36 0.96 -14.24 3.97
N LEU A 37 2.24 -13.90 3.90
CA LEU A 37 3.25 -14.71 3.21
C LEU A 37 3.48 -16.07 3.89
N VAL A 38 3.51 -16.09 5.23
CA VAL A 38 3.62 -17.33 6.01
C VAL A 38 2.37 -18.20 5.80
N MET A 39 1.19 -17.59 5.85
CA MET A 39 -0.07 -18.29 5.57
C MET A 39 -0.11 -18.87 4.16
N ALA A 40 0.34 -18.13 3.14
CA ALA A 40 0.37 -18.60 1.75
C ALA A 40 1.18 -19.88 1.55
N ARG A 41 2.09 -20.22 2.47
CA ARG A 41 2.88 -21.47 2.43
C ARG A 41 2.19 -22.67 3.09
N VAL A 42 1.05 -22.49 3.74
CA VAL A 42 0.29 -23.56 4.40
C VAL A 42 -0.77 -24.12 3.44
N PRO A 43 -0.63 -25.33 2.87
CA PRO A 43 -1.69 -25.99 2.12
C PRO A 43 -2.77 -26.45 3.12
N PRO A 44 -4.02 -25.91 3.10
CA PRO A 44 -4.97 -26.00 1.99
C PRO A 44 -5.74 -24.68 1.74
N ILE A 45 -5.08 -23.53 1.86
CA ILE A 45 -5.75 -22.22 1.77
C ILE A 45 -6.34 -22.01 0.36
N PRO A 46 -7.68 -21.88 0.21
CA PRO A 46 -8.30 -21.59 -1.07
C PRO A 46 -7.80 -20.25 -1.62
N SER A 47 -7.45 -20.20 -2.91
CA SER A 47 -7.03 -18.97 -3.57
C SER A 47 -8.18 -17.96 -3.59
N VAL A 48 -8.14 -16.96 -2.71
CA VAL A 48 -9.12 -15.87 -2.71
C VAL A 48 -8.81 -14.93 -3.86
N LYS A 49 -9.58 -15.03 -4.95
CA LYS A 49 -9.53 -14.05 -6.04
C LYS A 49 -10.51 -12.93 -5.73
N VAL A 50 -10.01 -11.84 -5.15
CA VAL A 50 -10.80 -10.60 -5.06
C VAL A 50 -10.67 -9.86 -6.39
N ALA A 51 -11.79 -9.51 -7.01
CA ALA A 51 -11.76 -8.78 -8.26
C ALA A 51 -11.13 -7.39 -8.03
N PRO A 52 -10.07 -7.01 -8.79
CA PRO A 52 -9.41 -5.71 -8.63
C PRO A 52 -10.37 -4.52 -8.84
N LYS A 53 -11.38 -4.72 -9.70
CA LYS A 53 -12.47 -3.76 -9.98
C LYS A 53 -13.35 -3.45 -8.76
N LEU A 54 -13.35 -4.31 -7.75
CA LEU A 54 -14.10 -4.11 -6.51
C LEU A 54 -13.19 -3.57 -5.40
N ILE A 55 -11.97 -4.09 -5.28
CA ILE A 55 -11.09 -3.76 -4.16
C ILE A 55 -10.60 -2.31 -4.21
N LEU A 56 -10.19 -1.83 -5.38
CA LEU A 56 -9.66 -0.47 -5.53
C LEU A 56 -10.74 0.58 -5.20
N PRO A 57 -11.94 0.55 -5.81
CA PRO A 57 -12.97 1.55 -5.51
C PRO A 57 -13.56 1.43 -4.10
N LEU A 58 -13.50 0.24 -3.49
CA LEU A 58 -14.05 0.04 -2.15
C LEU A 58 -13.07 0.50 -1.06
N VAL A 59 -11.77 0.33 -1.26
CA VAL A 59 -10.74 0.59 -0.23
C VAL A 59 -10.10 1.97 -0.38
N LEU A 60 -9.77 2.41 -1.60
CA LEU A 60 -9.06 3.67 -1.80
C LEU A 60 -9.88 4.89 -1.34
N PRO A 61 -11.12 5.10 -1.81
CA PRO A 61 -11.85 6.33 -1.51
C PRO A 61 -12.10 6.54 -0.02
N PRO A 62 -12.54 5.53 0.77
CA PRO A 62 -12.70 5.70 2.20
C PRO A 62 -11.38 5.98 2.93
N ARG A 63 -10.27 5.32 2.56
CA ARG A 63 -8.96 5.57 3.19
C ARG A 63 -8.49 7.00 2.91
N ILE A 64 -8.54 7.45 1.66
CA ILE A 64 -8.12 8.80 1.27
C ILE A 64 -9.00 9.83 1.97
N PHE A 65 -10.32 9.62 2.04
CA PHE A 65 -11.23 10.51 2.74
C PHE A 65 -10.93 10.59 4.24
N ALA A 66 -10.65 9.46 4.89
CA ALA A 66 -10.32 9.40 6.31
C ALA A 66 -8.98 10.08 6.68
N VAL A 67 -8.05 10.16 5.72
CA VAL A 67 -6.80 10.93 5.87
C VAL A 67 -7.07 12.41 5.61
N ALA A 68 -7.77 12.73 4.52
CA ALA A 68 -8.09 14.10 4.14
C ALA A 68 -8.96 14.83 5.17
N SER A 69 -9.85 14.13 5.87
CA SER A 69 -10.70 14.71 6.92
C SER A 69 -9.93 15.19 8.15
N ARG A 70 -8.73 14.65 8.40
CA ARG A 70 -7.85 15.07 9.50
C ARG A 70 -6.96 16.26 9.11
N ALA A 71 -6.87 16.58 7.82
CA ALA A 71 -6.04 17.67 7.34
C ALA A 71 -6.70 19.03 7.61
N SER A 72 -5.96 19.94 8.23
CA SER A 72 -6.39 21.33 8.45
C SER A 72 -6.38 22.09 7.12
N ARG A 73 -7.56 22.55 6.69
CA ARG A 73 -7.70 23.37 5.47
C ARG A 73 -6.91 24.69 5.56
N ARG A 74 -6.80 25.25 6.77
CA ARG A 74 -6.09 26.51 7.01
C ARG A 74 -4.58 26.32 6.82
N ASP A 75 -4.02 25.27 7.41
CA ASP A 75 -2.57 25.00 7.32
C ASP A 75 -2.16 24.56 5.93
N LEU A 76 -3.03 23.81 5.23
CA LEU A 76 -2.82 23.44 3.84
C LEU A 76 -2.79 24.67 2.93
N LYS A 77 -3.71 25.62 3.11
CA LYS A 77 -3.73 26.85 2.31
C LYS A 77 -2.51 27.73 2.58
N ALA A 78 -2.06 27.81 3.83
CA ALA A 78 -0.87 28.58 4.21
C ALA A 78 0.43 27.97 3.64
N ASN A 79 0.51 26.65 3.52
CA ASN A 79 1.73 25.93 3.10
C ASN A 79 1.62 25.25 1.73
N ILE A 80 0.62 25.61 0.91
CA ILE A 80 0.27 24.87 -0.31
C ILE A 80 1.47 24.70 -1.27
N ARG A 81 2.30 25.73 -1.40
CA ARG A 81 3.51 25.69 -2.25
C ARG A 81 4.51 24.66 -1.75
N SER A 82 4.77 24.62 -0.43
CA SER A 82 5.69 23.66 0.18
C SER A 82 5.15 22.23 0.07
N VAL A 83 3.86 22.05 0.38
CA VAL A 83 3.19 20.74 0.27
C VAL A 83 3.23 20.22 -1.16
N LEU A 84 2.89 21.04 -2.16
CA LEU A 84 2.95 20.66 -3.56
C LEU A 84 4.38 20.32 -4.01
N LEU A 85 5.36 21.14 -3.61
CA LEU A 85 6.75 20.90 -3.97
C LEU A 85 7.24 19.57 -3.41
N VAL A 86 7.01 19.29 -2.12
CA VAL A 86 7.44 18.03 -1.50
C VAL A 86 6.68 16.84 -2.09
N ALA A 87 5.37 16.95 -2.29
CA ALA A 87 4.56 15.87 -2.85
C ALA A 87 4.98 15.52 -4.28
N VAL A 88 5.08 16.52 -5.16
CA VAL A 88 5.42 16.32 -6.57
C VAL A 88 6.90 15.96 -6.73
N ALA A 89 7.81 16.62 -6.01
CA ALA A 89 9.24 16.30 -6.13
C ALA A 89 9.52 14.87 -5.66
N ARG A 90 8.99 14.44 -4.51
CA ARG A 90 9.18 13.06 -4.04
C ARG A 90 8.56 12.05 -5.00
N LEU A 91 7.37 12.33 -5.54
CA LEU A 91 6.70 11.51 -6.53
C LEU A 91 7.57 11.28 -7.77
N VAL A 92 8.06 12.37 -8.38
CA VAL A 92 8.87 12.31 -9.59
C VAL A 92 10.20 11.61 -9.31
N VAL A 93 10.90 11.99 -8.24
CA VAL A 93 12.20 11.40 -7.87
C VAL A 93 12.07 9.90 -7.64
N THR A 94 11.11 9.45 -6.82
CA THR A 94 10.95 8.02 -6.54
C THR A 94 10.52 7.25 -7.79
N THR A 95 9.62 7.79 -8.60
CA THR A 95 9.19 7.16 -9.86
C THR A 95 10.35 7.01 -10.84
N THR A 96 11.16 8.04 -11.02
CA THR A 96 12.32 8.02 -11.92
C THR A 96 13.40 7.07 -11.42
N VAL A 97 13.71 7.07 -10.11
CA VAL A 97 14.72 6.19 -9.53
C VAL A 97 14.26 4.73 -9.64
N VAL A 98 13.05 4.40 -9.20
CA VAL A 98 12.55 3.01 -9.24
C VAL A 98 12.37 2.54 -10.67
N GLY A 99 11.80 3.37 -11.55
CA GLY A 99 11.65 3.06 -12.97
C GLY A 99 12.99 2.87 -13.68
N GLY A 100 13.99 3.71 -13.39
CA GLY A 100 15.34 3.57 -13.92
C GLY A 100 16.01 2.28 -13.45
N VAL A 101 15.90 1.95 -12.16
CA VAL A 101 16.42 0.69 -11.61
C VAL A 101 15.73 -0.52 -12.26
N LEU A 102 14.40 -0.50 -12.42
CA LEU A 102 13.66 -1.59 -13.06
C LEU A 102 14.06 -1.78 -14.52
N HIS A 103 14.23 -0.69 -15.27
CA HIS A 103 14.69 -0.77 -16.65
C HIS A 103 16.12 -1.30 -16.76
N TRP A 104 16.98 -1.00 -15.77
CA TRP A 104 18.35 -1.52 -15.74
C TRP A 104 18.42 -3.00 -15.36
N VAL A 105 17.67 -3.43 -14.34
CA VAL A 105 17.65 -4.83 -13.87
C VAL A 105 16.90 -5.74 -14.83
N VAL A 106 15.85 -5.23 -15.49
CA VAL A 106 15.04 -5.99 -16.45
C VAL A 106 14.97 -5.23 -17.78
N PRO A 107 15.99 -5.35 -18.65
CA PRO A 107 16.08 -4.59 -19.91
C PRO A 107 14.94 -4.88 -20.89
N ALA A 108 14.33 -6.07 -20.78
CA ALA A 108 13.18 -6.47 -21.59
C ALA A 108 11.86 -5.77 -21.17
N LEU A 109 11.85 -5.08 -20.02
CA LEU A 109 10.67 -4.39 -19.53
C LEU A 109 10.48 -3.07 -20.29
N PRO A 110 9.30 -2.83 -20.91
CA PRO A 110 9.01 -1.57 -21.56
C PRO A 110 9.14 -0.40 -20.57
N VAL A 111 9.70 0.72 -21.02
CA VAL A 111 9.89 1.92 -20.19
C VAL A 111 8.57 2.37 -19.56
N ALA A 112 7.46 2.29 -20.30
CA ALA A 112 6.13 2.62 -19.77
C ALA A 112 5.73 1.75 -18.57
N ALA A 113 6.05 0.45 -18.59
CA ALA A 113 5.77 -0.46 -17.48
C ALA A 113 6.68 -0.18 -16.28
N ALA A 114 7.97 0.12 -16.52
CA ALA A 114 8.91 0.48 -15.46
C ALA A 114 8.49 1.77 -14.75
N VAL A 115 8.08 2.80 -15.51
CA VAL A 115 7.55 4.06 -14.97
C VAL A 115 6.23 3.82 -14.22
N ALA A 116 5.32 3.00 -14.75
CA ALA A 116 4.07 2.68 -14.06
C ALA A 116 4.30 1.97 -12.71
N LEU A 117 5.28 1.07 -12.63
CA LEU A 117 5.67 0.42 -11.37
C LEU A 117 6.34 1.40 -10.41
N GLY A 118 7.20 2.29 -10.91
CA GLY A 118 7.76 3.38 -10.09
C GLY A 118 6.67 4.27 -9.51
N ALA A 119 5.69 4.67 -10.33
CA ALA A 119 4.56 5.48 -9.92
C ALA A 119 3.67 4.75 -8.90
N LEU A 120 3.52 3.43 -8.99
CA LEU A 120 2.77 2.63 -8.01
C LEU A 120 3.39 2.66 -6.60
N VAL A 121 4.72 2.70 -6.50
CA VAL A 121 5.48 2.66 -5.23
C VAL A 121 5.70 4.05 -4.63
N SER A 122 5.69 5.07 -5.48
CA SER A 122 6.00 6.46 -5.11
C SER A 122 5.13 7.13 -4.03
N PRO A 123 3.80 6.86 -3.90
CA PRO A 123 2.97 7.60 -2.96
C PRO A 123 3.31 7.17 -1.53
N PRO A 124 3.69 8.11 -0.63
CA PRO A 124 3.91 7.76 0.76
C PRO A 124 2.57 7.46 1.44
N ASP A 125 2.47 6.33 2.13
CA ASP A 125 1.40 6.12 3.11
C ASP A 125 1.65 7.05 4.32
N PRO A 126 0.61 7.74 4.84
CA PRO A 126 0.69 8.59 6.02
C PRO A 126 0.79 7.81 7.34
#